data_AF-A0AAW3S0Z6-F1
#
_entry.id   AF-A0AAW3S0Z6-F1
#
_cell.length_a   1.000
_cell.length_b   1.000
_cell.length_c   1.000
_cell.angle_alpha   90.00
_cell.angle_beta   90.00
_cell.angle_gamma   90.00
#
_symmetry.space_group_name_H-M   'P 1'
#
loop_
_entity.id
_entity.type
_entity.pdbx_description
1 polymer ?
#
loop_
_entity_poly.entity_id
_entity_poly.type
_entity_poly.pdbx_seq_one_letter_code
_entity_poly.pdbx_strand_id
1 'polypeptide(L)' 'MDFTNYSTRSRFAKEINAGYSARLNGLRLSDNPHLVWHDQPEGGLAKQIGHFTENAEAWQHGWRLADQGEKGPR' A
#
# COMPACT_ATOMS: atom_id res chain seq x y z
N MET A 1 -4.74 3.10 -11.97
CA MET A 1 -4.95 4.50 -11.53
C MET A 1 -3.59 5.21 -11.57
N ASP A 2 -3.51 6.46 -12.04
CA ASP A 2 -2.27 7.25 -12.05
C ASP A 2 -2.11 7.98 -10.70
N PHE A 3 -0.99 7.76 -10.02
CA PHE A 3 -0.71 8.28 -8.68
C PHE A 3 0.19 9.52 -8.68
N THR A 4 0.50 10.10 -9.85
CA THR A 4 1.31 11.33 -9.93
C THR A 4 0.62 12.59 -9.41
N ASN A 5 -0.69 12.53 -9.13
CA ASN A 5 -1.50 13.67 -8.68
C ASN A 5 -1.85 13.69 -7.18
N TYR A 6 -1.21 12.86 -6.35
CA TYR A 6 -1.42 12.87 -4.90
C TYR A 6 -0.73 14.05 -4.22
N SER A 7 -1.28 15.25 -4.45
CA SER A 7 -1.06 16.41 -3.57
C SER A 7 -1.53 16.08 -2.15
N THR A 8 -0.99 16.75 -1.14
CA THR A 8 -1.43 16.70 0.27
C THR A 8 -2.92 16.99 0.48
N ARG A 9 -3.65 17.43 -0.56
CA ARG A 9 -5.12 17.62 -0.60
C ARG A 9 -5.91 16.43 -1.17
N SER A 10 -5.25 15.37 -1.61
CA SER A 10 -5.94 14.17 -2.09
C SER A 10 -6.63 13.46 -0.92
N ARG A 11 -7.82 12.88 -1.18
CA ARG A 11 -8.58 12.11 -0.17
C ARG A 11 -7.77 10.95 0.43
N PHE A 12 -6.70 10.52 -0.25
CA PHE A 12 -5.81 9.46 0.24
C PHE A 12 -4.43 9.93 0.74
N ALA A 13 -4.25 11.24 0.95
CA ALA A 13 -3.02 11.78 1.52
C ALA A 13 -2.72 11.16 2.89
N LYS A 14 -3.76 10.85 3.68
CA LYS A 14 -3.63 10.17 4.97
C LYS A 14 -3.02 8.78 4.81
N GLU A 15 -3.54 7.97 3.89
CA GLU A 15 -3.11 6.60 3.63
C GLU A 15 -1.69 6.57 3.07
N ILE A 16 -1.36 7.49 2.15
CA ILE A 16 0.00 7.64 1.62
C ILE A 16 0.99 7.99 2.74
N ASN A 17 0.66 8.98 3.58
CA ASN A 17 1.53 9.35 4.70
C ASN A 17 1.69 8.21 5.72
N ALA A 18 0.62 7.44 5.95
CA ALA A 18 0.66 6.27 6.82
C ALA A 18 1.59 5.18 6.24
N GLY A 19 1.52 4.90 4.94
CA GLY A 19 2.40 3.93 4.28
C GLY A 19 3.86 4.35 4.24
N TYR A 20 4.11 5.63 3.96
CA TYR A 20 5.45 6.21 4.00
C TYR A 20 6.06 6.08 5.39
N SER A 21 5.32 6.48 6.42
CA SER A 21 5.74 6.35 7.82
C SER A 21 5.95 4.89 8.22
N ALA A 22 5.11 3.97 7.74
CA ALA A 22 5.24 2.56 8.05
C ALA A 22 6.57 1.98 7.57
N ARG A 23 7.01 2.33 6.34
CA ARG A 23 8.31 1.88 5.83
C ARG A 23 9.47 2.40 6.67
N LEU A 24 9.43 3.67 7.08
CA LEU A 24 10.44 4.28 7.94
C LEU A 24 10.50 3.63 9.33
N ASN A 25 9.36 3.12 9.81
CA ASN A 25 9.27 2.37 11.07
C ASN A 25 9.61 0.86 10.90
N GLY A 26 10.07 0.42 9.72
CA GLY A 26 10.47 -0.96 9.47
C GLY A 26 9.31 -1.94 9.22
N LEU A 27 8.08 -1.46 9.04
CA LEU A 27 6.94 -2.30 8.69
C LEU A 27 7.01 -2.77 7.23
N ARG A 28 6.48 -3.97 6.97
CA ARG A 28 6.45 -4.62 5.65
C ARG A 28 5.17 -4.26 4.91
N LEU A 29 5.16 -4.49 3.58
CA LEU A 29 3.95 -4.34 2.77
C LEU A 29 2.78 -5.22 3.23
N SER A 30 3.09 -6.39 3.82
CA SER A 30 2.10 -7.30 4.42
C SER A 30 1.39 -6.74 5.65
N ASP A 31 1.97 -5.70 6.27
CA ASP A 31 1.43 -5.07 7.48
C ASP A 31 0.47 -3.93 7.13
N ASN A 32 0.12 -3.78 5.84
CA ASN A 32 -0.84 -2.79 5.40
C ASN A 32 -2.22 -3.06 6.02
N PRO A 33 -2.77 -2.12 6.81
CA PRO A 33 -4.00 -2.33 7.57
C PRO A 33 -5.26 -2.39 6.68
N HIS A 34 -5.15 -2.02 5.41
CA HIS A 34 -6.25 -2.05 4.45
C HIS A 34 -6.28 -3.34 3.62
N LEU A 35 -5.37 -4.30 3.88
CA LEU A 35 -5.41 -5.62 3.26
C LEU A 35 -6.60 -6.40 3.81
N VAL A 36 -7.60 -6.59 2.97
CA VAL A 36 -8.68 -7.55 3.23
C VAL A 36 -8.31 -8.83 2.51
N TRP A 37 -7.96 -9.84 3.30
CA TRP A 37 -7.81 -11.21 2.80
C TRP A 37 -9.21 -11.77 2.59
N HIS A 38 -9.55 -12.10 1.36
CA HIS A 38 -10.77 -12.87 1.10
C HIS A 38 -10.43 -14.34 1.32
N ASP A 39 -11.18 -15.01 2.21
CA ASP A 39 -11.25 -16.46 2.20
C ASP A 39 -11.91 -16.86 0.87
N GLN A 40 -11.17 -17.59 0.05
CA GLN A 40 -11.74 -18.18 -1.17
C GLN A 40 -12.71 -19.31 -0.77
N PRO A 41 -13.83 -19.47 -1.50
CA PRO A 41 -14.70 -20.64 -1.33
C PRO A 41 -13.90 -21.93 -1.59
N GLU A 42 -14.20 -22.97 -0.81
CA GLU A 42 -13.50 -24.25 -0.84
C GLU A 42 -13.34 -24.80 -2.28
N GLY A 43 -12.09 -24.98 -2.73
CA GLY A 43 -11.77 -25.75 -3.93
C GLY A 43 -10.79 -25.14 -4.96
N GLY A 44 -10.31 -23.90 -4.79
CA GLY A 44 -9.40 -23.26 -5.75
C GLY A 44 -7.94 -23.18 -5.27
N LEU A 45 -6.99 -23.65 -6.08
CA LEU A 45 -5.55 -23.47 -5.83
C LEU A 45 -5.19 -21.97 -5.81
N ALA A 46 -4.59 -21.54 -4.70
CA ALA A 46 -3.97 -20.24 -4.38
C ALA A 46 -4.91 -19.12 -3.85
N LYS A 47 -4.64 -18.70 -2.60
CA LYS A 47 -5.13 -17.47 -1.96
C LYS A 47 -4.91 -16.27 -2.90
N GLN A 48 -5.95 -15.84 -3.58
CA GLN A 48 -5.88 -14.65 -4.42
C GLN A 48 -6.08 -13.43 -3.53
N ILE A 49 -5.15 -12.47 -3.59
CA ILE A 49 -5.35 -11.18 -2.92
C ILE A 49 -6.59 -10.56 -3.58
N GLY A 50 -7.68 -10.42 -2.83
CA GLY A 50 -8.88 -9.75 -3.34
C GLY A 50 -8.54 -8.32 -3.75
N HIS A 51 -9.36 -7.73 -4.64
CA HIS A 51 -9.14 -6.38 -5.14
C HIS A 51 -8.70 -5.44 -4.01
N PHE A 52 -7.51 -4.86 -4.16
CA PHE A 52 -7.03 -3.86 -3.20
C PHE A 52 -8.05 -2.73 -3.16
N THR A 53 -8.50 -2.38 -1.96
CA THR A 53 -9.24 -1.14 -1.79
C THR A 53 -8.36 0.03 -2.23
N GLU A 54 -8.94 1.12 -2.73
CA GLU A 54 -8.16 2.30 -3.13
C GLU A 54 -7.25 2.82 -1.98
N ASN A 55 -7.67 2.62 -0.73
CA ASN A 55 -6.88 2.92 0.46
C ASN A 55 -5.66 2.01 0.62
N ALA A 56 -5.80 0.71 0.32
CA ALA A 56 -4.68 -0.22 0.32
C ALA A 56 -3.64 0.14 -0.74
N GLU A 57 -4.08 0.52 -1.94
CA GLU A 57 -3.19 0.98 -3.01
C GLU A 57 -2.47 2.28 -2.63
N ALA A 58 -3.19 3.24 -2.05
CA ALA A 58 -2.62 4.51 -1.59
C ALA A 58 -1.57 4.30 -0.49
N TRP A 59 -1.84 3.42 0.48
CA TRP A 59 -0.86 3.07 1.52
C TRP A 59 0.38 2.41 0.93
N GLN A 60 0.21 1.45 0.01
CA GLN A 60 1.36 0.80 -0.65
C GLN A 60 2.18 1.79 -1.48
N HIS A 61 1.52 2.75 -2.11
CA HIS A 61 2.19 3.80 -2.86
C HIS A 61 3.11 4.62 -1.94
N GLY A 62 2.61 5.09 -0.80
CA GLY A 62 3.43 5.79 0.20
C GLY A 62 4.60 4.97 0.72
N TRP A 63 4.37 3.68 1.01
CA TRP A 63 5.42 2.76 1.44
C TRP A 63 6.54 2.63 0.40
N ARG A 64 6.19 2.49 -0.89
CA ARG A 64 7.17 2.40 -1.99
C ARG A 64 7.95 3.69 -2.18
N LEU A 65 7.32 4.85 -1.99
CA LEU A 65 8.02 6.14 -2.04
C LEU A 65 9.13 6.23 -0.99
N ALA A 66 8.85 5.80 0.24
CA ALA A 66 9.87 5.74 1.30
C ALA A 66 10.98 4.71 0.98
N ASP A 67 10.62 3.52 0.48
CA ASP A 67 11.59 2.48 0.13
C ASP A 67 12.52 2.89 -1.03
N GLN A 68 11.99 3.63 -2.01
CA GLN A 68 12.77 4.21 -3.11
C GLN A 68 13.64 5.38 -2.64
N GLY A 69 13.12 6.23 -1.75
CA GLY A 69 13.87 7.33 -1.14
C GLY A 69 15.05 6.86 -0.30
N GLU A 70 14.89 5.78 0.49
CA GLU A 70 16.00 5.17 1.23
C GLU A 70 17.06 4.54 0.33
N LYS A 71 16.67 4.03 -0.84
CA LYS A 71 17.61 3.37 -1.77
C LYS A 71 18.51 4.34 -2.54
N GLY A 72 18.20 5.65 -2.53
CA GLY A 72 18.94 6.67 -3.26
C GLY A 72 18.93 6.46 -4.78
N PRO A 73 19.21 7.49 -5.59
CA PRO A 73 19.49 7.27 -7.01
C PRO A 73 20.77 6.42 -7.09
N ARG A 74 20.66 5.21 -7.67
CA ARG A 74 21.83 4.42 -8.07
C ARG A 74 22.49 5.02 -9.29
#